data_AF-A0A8S3F938-F1
#
_entry.id   AF-A0A8S3F938-F1
#
_cell.length_a   1.000
_cell.length_b   1.000
_cell.length_c   1.000
_cell.angle_alpha   90.00
_cell.angle_beta   90.00
_cell.angle_gamma   90.00
#
_symmetry.space_group_name_H-M   'P 1'
#
loop_
_entity.id
_entity.type
_entity.pdbx_description
1 polymer ?
#
loop_
_entity_poly.entity_id
_entity_poly.type
_entity_poly.pdbx_seq_one_letter_code
_entity_poly.pdbx_strand_id
1 'polypeptide(L)'
;SSWAAMTASQTDWYYDAWALRSWPTITYDFWEQARQASFFSISWQWAIKRSVVMHNKPIPRNHPLIEVQSAFGGAAIYAAQYLTKECVYNGWMDHGWWFSREQCEHVSFNQCVRRNAGGGKFFINPQFQNV
;
A
#
# COMPACT_ATOMS: atom_id res chain seq x y z
N SER A 1 -1.76 -9.70 20.64
CA SER A 1 -1.09 -9.64 19.33
C SER A 1 -1.98 -10.26 18.26
N SER A 2 -2.93 -9.51 17.72
CA SER A 2 -3.82 -9.93 16.64
C SER A 2 -3.44 -9.17 15.37
N TRP A 3 -3.46 -9.86 14.23
CA TRP A 3 -3.38 -9.21 12.93
C TRP A 3 -4.66 -8.40 12.69
N ALA A 4 -4.54 -7.27 11.99
CA ALA A 4 -5.67 -6.44 11.61
C ALA A 4 -6.10 -6.71 10.16
N ALA A 5 -5.16 -7.08 9.29
CA ALA A 5 -5.45 -7.57 7.95
C ALA A 5 -4.42 -8.56 7.41
N MET A 6 -4.87 -9.43 6.51
CA MET A 6 -4.07 -10.29 5.65
C MET A 6 -4.40 -9.95 4.19
N THR A 7 -3.41 -9.48 3.45
CA THR A 7 -3.55 -9.09 2.04
C THR A 7 -2.98 -10.18 1.15
N ALA A 8 -3.59 -10.36 -0.02
CA ALA A 8 -3.11 -11.34 -0.99
C ALA A 8 -1.74 -10.92 -1.55
N SER A 9 -0.97 -11.93 -1.94
CA SER A 9 0.20 -11.78 -2.80
C SER A 9 -0.18 -12.07 -4.26
N GLN A 10 0.73 -11.77 -5.19
CA GLN A 10 0.58 -12.04 -6.61
C GLN A 10 1.80 -12.80 -7.11
N THR A 11 1.59 -13.74 -8.03
CA THR A 11 2.59 -14.70 -8.50
C THR A 11 3.60 -14.10 -9.47
N ASP A 12 3.15 -13.20 -10.35
CA ASP A 12 4.01 -12.60 -11.37
C ASP A 12 4.50 -11.20 -10.98
N TRP A 13 3.59 -10.22 -10.99
CA TRP A 13 3.88 -8.83 -10.68
C TRP A 13 2.95 -8.37 -9.58
N TYR A 14 3.50 -7.78 -8.52
CA TYR A 14 2.71 -7.11 -7.51
C TYR A 14 2.13 -5.83 -8.12
N TYR A 15 0.91 -5.93 -8.66
CA TYR A 15 0.28 -4.96 -9.55
C TYR A 15 -0.12 -3.67 -8.80
N ASP A 16 -0.45 -3.77 -7.51
CA ASP A 16 -0.89 -2.63 -6.73
C ASP A 16 0.19 -2.10 -5.78
N ALA A 17 1.34 -1.75 -6.37
CA ALA A 17 2.38 -1.02 -5.66
C ALA A 17 1.82 0.27 -5.06
N TRP A 18 0.82 0.92 -5.67
CA TRP A 18 0.28 2.17 -5.14
C TRP A 18 -0.30 2.02 -3.73
N ALA A 19 -0.91 0.88 -3.41
CA ALA A 19 -1.40 0.55 -2.06
C ALA A 19 -0.28 0.19 -1.05
N LEU A 20 0.94 -0.14 -1.51
CA LEU A 20 2.01 -0.66 -0.67
C LEU A 20 2.67 0.44 0.17
N ARG A 21 2.68 0.25 1.49
CA ARG A 21 3.47 1.04 2.44
C ARG A 21 4.17 0.08 3.41
N SER A 22 5.47 0.23 3.60
CA SER A 22 6.27 -0.60 4.48
C SER A 22 7.39 0.22 5.12
N TRP A 23 7.40 0.33 6.44
CA TRP A 23 8.47 1.02 7.15
C TRP A 23 9.74 0.15 7.19
N PRO A 24 10.95 0.71 7.04
CA PRO A 24 11.27 2.10 6.69
C PRO A 24 11.40 2.36 5.17
N THR A 25 11.23 1.34 4.34
CA THR A 25 11.66 1.34 2.94
C THR A 25 10.70 2.07 1.98
N ILE A 26 9.39 1.94 2.19
CA ILE A 26 8.33 2.41 1.30
C ILE A 26 7.30 3.17 2.14
N THR A 27 7.63 4.41 2.49
CA THR A 27 6.78 5.27 3.35
C THR A 27 6.10 6.38 2.59
N TYR A 28 6.29 6.42 1.26
CA TYR A 28 5.92 7.51 0.38
C TYR A 28 4.91 7.03 -0.67
N ASP A 29 4.24 8.00 -1.30
CA ASP A 29 3.43 7.74 -2.48
C ASP A 29 4.31 7.67 -3.74
N PHE A 30 4.17 6.57 -4.49
CA PHE A 30 5.00 6.28 -5.65
C PHE A 30 4.81 7.30 -6.79
N TRP A 31 3.58 7.76 -7.02
CA TRP A 31 3.27 8.75 -8.05
C TRP A 31 3.67 10.15 -7.63
N GLU A 32 3.58 10.47 -6.34
CA GLU A 32 4.16 11.70 -5.81
C GLU A 32 5.68 11.73 -6.03
N GLN A 33 6.39 10.67 -5.67
CA GLN A 33 7.84 10.62 -5.86
C GLN A 33 8.23 10.71 -7.34
N ALA A 34 7.47 10.05 -8.23
CA ALA A 34 7.71 10.15 -9.66
C ALA A 34 7.47 11.58 -10.20
N ARG A 35 6.39 12.26 -9.75
CA ARG A 35 6.09 13.66 -10.11
C ARG A 35 7.19 14.61 -9.62
N GLN A 36 7.65 14.45 -8.39
CA GLN A 36 8.76 15.25 -7.84
C GLN A 36 10.06 15.01 -8.63
N ALA A 37 10.41 13.76 -8.93
CA ALA A 37 11.59 13.44 -9.72
C ALA A 37 11.54 14.05 -11.14
N SER A 38 10.36 14.02 -11.78
CA SER A 38 10.17 14.62 -13.10
C SER A 38 10.31 16.14 -13.09
N PHE A 39 9.94 16.81 -11.99
CA PHE A 39 10.16 18.24 -11.82
C PHE A 39 11.66 18.59 -11.82
N PHE A 40 12.51 17.70 -11.30
CA PHE A 40 13.97 17.85 -11.31
C PHE A 40 14.64 17.31 -12.59
N SER A 41 13.94 17.36 -13.73
CA SER A 41 14.47 16.99 -15.07
C SER A 41 14.87 15.52 -15.24
N ILE A 42 14.44 14.61 -14.35
CA ILE A 42 14.52 13.17 -14.61
C ILE A 42 13.39 12.82 -15.58
N SER A 43 13.69 12.06 -16.65
CA SER A 43 12.63 11.66 -17.58
C SER A 43 11.53 10.88 -16.84
N TRP A 44 10.28 11.09 -17.23
CA TRP A 44 9.12 10.41 -16.64
C TRP A 44 9.25 8.88 -16.59
N GLN A 45 9.82 8.27 -17.64
CA GLN A 45 10.05 6.82 -17.69
C GLN A 45 11.01 6.34 -16.60
N TRP A 46 12.11 7.05 -16.38
CA TRP A 46 13.08 6.76 -15.32
C TRP A 46 12.48 6.98 -13.92
N ALA A 47 11.65 8.02 -13.77
CA ALA A 47 10.93 8.28 -12.52
C ALA A 47 9.98 7.14 -12.16
N ILE A 48 9.13 6.68 -13.10
CA ILE A 48 8.24 5.53 -12.91
C ILE A 48 9.05 4.26 -12.62
N LYS A 49 10.12 4.00 -13.38
CA LYS A 49 10.92 2.79 -13.19
C LYS A 49 11.48 2.72 -11.76
N ARG A 50 12.05 3.82 -11.27
CA ARG A 50 12.67 3.90 -9.94
C ARG A 50 11.64 3.84 -8.82
N SER A 51 10.52 4.55 -8.97
CA SER A 51 9.51 4.65 -7.93
C SER A 51 8.57 3.45 -7.93
N VAL A 52 8.07 2.97 -9.07
CA VAL A 52 7.03 1.92 -9.11
C VAL A 52 7.63 0.55 -9.43
N VAL A 53 8.29 0.42 -10.60
CA VAL A 53 8.63 -0.89 -11.19
C VAL A 53 9.61 -1.69 -10.33
N MET A 54 10.56 -1.03 -9.66
CA MET A 54 11.57 -1.71 -8.82
C MET A 54 10.98 -2.45 -7.61
N HIS A 55 9.74 -2.14 -7.21
CA HIS A 55 9.05 -2.80 -6.09
C HIS A 55 8.09 -3.90 -6.53
N ASN A 56 7.83 -4.04 -7.84
CA ASN A 56 7.03 -5.12 -8.41
C ASN A 56 7.89 -6.38 -8.53
N LYS A 57 8.08 -7.07 -7.41
CA LYS A 57 8.83 -8.33 -7.37
C LYS A 57 7.89 -9.49 -7.04
N PRO A 58 8.08 -10.67 -7.66
CA PRO A 58 7.36 -11.88 -7.27
C PRO A 58 7.75 -12.24 -5.84
N ILE A 59 6.76 -12.65 -5.04
CA ILE A 59 6.96 -13.09 -3.66
C ILE A 59 6.80 -14.61 -3.61
N PRO A 60 7.85 -15.39 -3.30
CA PRO A 60 7.76 -16.84 -3.24
C PRO A 60 6.68 -17.29 -2.25
N ARG A 61 5.89 -18.31 -2.61
CA ARG A 61 4.79 -18.83 -1.76
C ARG A 61 5.27 -19.36 -0.40
N ASN A 62 6.53 -19.78 -0.31
CA ASN A 62 7.17 -20.24 0.92
C ASN A 62 7.78 -19.11 1.76
N HIS A 63 7.67 -17.85 1.32
CA HIS A 63 8.15 -16.71 2.08
C HIS A 63 7.30 -16.53 3.36
N PRO A 64 7.89 -16.13 4.50
CA PRO A 64 7.12 -15.77 5.69
C PRO A 64 6.19 -14.58 5.44
N LEU A 65 5.22 -14.38 6.33
CA LEU A 65 4.36 -13.19 6.32
C LEU A 65 5.22 -11.92 6.30
N ILE A 66 4.87 -10.98 5.42
CA ILE A 66 5.60 -9.71 5.28
C ILE A 66 4.80 -8.62 5.95
N GLU A 67 5.32 -8.09 7.06
CA GLU A 67 4.66 -7.01 7.80
C GLU A 67 4.73 -5.71 6.99
N VAL A 68 3.58 -5.05 6.82
CA VAL A 68 3.42 -3.82 6.05
C VAL A 68 2.54 -2.83 6.82
N GLN A 69 2.55 -1.56 6.41
CA GLN A 69 1.61 -0.54 6.85
C GLN A 69 0.33 -0.52 6.01
N SER A 70 0.44 -0.84 4.72
CA SER A 70 -0.67 -0.96 3.78
C SER A 70 -0.24 -1.83 2.60
N ALA A 71 -1.17 -2.58 2.05
CA ALA A 71 -1.01 -3.40 0.85
C ALA A 71 -2.40 -3.77 0.32
N PHE A 72 -2.50 -4.06 -0.97
CA PHE A 72 -3.67 -4.69 -1.55
C PHE A 72 -3.24 -5.53 -2.76
N GLY A 73 -3.30 -6.86 -2.69
CA GLY A 73 -2.92 -7.72 -3.82
C GLY A 73 -4.10 -8.10 -4.72
N GLY A 74 -5.17 -7.29 -4.75
CA GLY A 74 -6.47 -7.63 -5.35
C GLY A 74 -7.45 -8.33 -4.40
N ALA A 75 -6.98 -8.82 -3.24
CA ALA A 75 -7.84 -9.31 -2.17
C ALA A 75 -7.24 -9.05 -0.78
N ALA A 76 -8.09 -8.88 0.22
CA ALA A 76 -7.70 -8.68 1.61
C ALA A 76 -8.77 -9.20 2.58
N ILE A 77 -8.33 -9.79 3.69
CA ILE A 77 -9.16 -10.23 4.81
C ILE A 77 -8.86 -9.31 5.99
N TYR A 78 -9.89 -8.68 6.55
CA TYR A 78 -9.79 -7.78 7.69
C TYR A 78 -10.44 -8.40 8.92
N ALA A 79 -9.86 -8.16 10.11
CA ALA A 79 -10.52 -8.51 11.35
C ALA A 79 -11.67 -7.53 11.61
N ALA A 80 -12.90 -8.04 11.55
CA ALA A 80 -14.13 -7.23 11.54
C ALA A 80 -14.24 -6.25 12.72
N GLN A 81 -13.72 -6.62 13.89
CA GLN A 81 -13.70 -5.79 15.11
C GLN A 81 -12.95 -4.45 14.95
N TYR A 82 -12.10 -4.30 13.94
CA TYR A 82 -11.36 -3.06 13.65
C TYR A 82 -12.00 -2.25 12.51
N LEU A 83 -13.05 -2.78 11.87
CA LEU A 83 -13.80 -2.09 10.83
C LEU A 83 -14.86 -1.19 11.47
N THR A 84 -14.66 0.12 11.38
CA THR A 84 -15.64 1.11 11.83
C THR A 84 -16.15 1.91 10.63
N LYS A 85 -17.29 2.59 10.81
CA LYS A 85 -17.89 3.49 9.80
C LYS A 85 -17.00 4.66 9.37
N GLU A 86 -15.93 4.94 10.12
CA GLU A 86 -14.95 5.99 9.81
C GLU A 86 -13.88 5.52 8.82
N CYS A 87 -13.70 4.20 8.66
CA CYS A 87 -12.75 3.65 7.72
C CYS A 87 -13.36 3.64 6.32
N VAL A 88 -12.97 4.63 5.53
CA VAL A 88 -13.46 4.84 4.17
C VAL A 88 -12.31 4.81 3.16
N TYR A 89 -12.63 4.28 1.98
CA TYR A 89 -11.80 4.42 0.80
C TYR A 89 -11.82 5.88 0.36
N ASN A 90 -10.67 6.54 0.39
CA ASN A 90 -10.54 7.93 0.00
C ASN A 90 -9.31 8.11 -0.90
N GLY A 91 -9.57 8.34 -2.19
CA GLY A 91 -8.52 8.59 -3.18
C GLY A 91 -7.88 9.99 -3.10
N TRP A 92 -8.26 10.81 -2.12
CA TRP A 92 -7.75 12.16 -1.95
C TRP A 92 -7.03 12.32 -0.63
N MET A 93 -5.82 12.89 -0.69
CA MET A 93 -5.08 13.41 0.45
C MET A 93 -5.32 14.91 0.52
N ASP A 94 -5.89 15.37 1.63
CA ASP A 94 -6.11 16.78 1.90
C ASP A 94 -4.82 17.39 2.48
N HIS A 95 -4.22 18.34 1.77
CA HIS A 95 -3.12 19.18 2.29
C HIS A 95 -3.62 20.59 2.66
N GLY A 96 -4.93 20.79 2.76
CA GLY A 96 -5.60 22.05 3.03
C GLY A 96 -6.36 22.59 1.80
N TRP A 97 -7.13 23.66 2.04
CA TRP A 97 -8.13 24.26 1.14
C TRP A 97 -7.73 24.53 -0.32
N TRP A 98 -6.44 24.61 -0.63
CA TRP A 98 -5.94 24.99 -1.96
C TRP A 98 -5.21 23.85 -2.69
N PHE A 99 -5.08 22.68 -2.06
CA PHE A 99 -4.29 21.61 -2.65
C PHE A 99 -4.67 20.22 -2.11
N SER A 100 -5.52 19.52 -2.86
CA SER A 100 -5.70 18.08 -2.70
C SER A 100 -4.80 17.33 -3.69
N ARG A 101 -4.31 16.16 -3.28
CA ARG A 101 -3.57 15.23 -4.14
C ARG A 101 -4.24 13.89 -4.20
N GLU A 102 -4.13 13.22 -5.34
CA GLU A 102 -4.56 11.83 -5.46
C GLU A 102 -3.64 10.93 -4.63
N GLN A 103 -4.24 9.99 -3.91
CA GLN A 103 -3.59 8.88 -3.22
C GLN A 103 -4.34 7.59 -3.51
N CYS A 104 -3.73 6.44 -3.23
CA CYS A 104 -4.43 5.17 -3.28
C CYS A 104 -5.45 5.09 -2.14
N GLU A 105 -6.70 4.84 -2.48
CA GLU A 105 -7.83 4.75 -1.56
C GLU A 105 -7.68 3.61 -0.54
N HIS A 106 -6.97 2.54 -0.90
CA HIS A 106 -6.64 1.47 0.05
C HIS A 106 -5.71 1.96 1.17
N VAL A 107 -4.85 2.94 0.92
CA VAL A 107 -3.93 3.46 1.94
C VAL A 107 -4.69 4.15 3.06
N SER A 108 -5.66 5.02 2.72
CA SER A 108 -6.48 5.71 3.72
C SER A 108 -7.29 4.72 4.56
N PHE A 109 -7.90 3.74 3.89
CA PHE A 109 -8.70 2.70 4.54
C PHE A 109 -7.84 1.85 5.48
N ASN A 110 -6.72 1.30 4.99
CA ASN A 110 -5.82 0.45 5.76
C ASN A 110 -5.24 1.17 6.98
N GLN A 111 -4.88 2.44 6.84
CA GLN A 111 -4.39 3.25 7.96
C GLN A 111 -5.45 3.44 9.04
N CYS A 112 -6.72 3.66 8.66
CA CYS A 112 -7.81 3.74 9.62
C CYS A 112 -7.97 2.42 10.40
N VAL A 113 -8.04 1.29 9.70
CA VAL A 113 -8.19 -0.03 10.32
C VAL A 113 -7.00 -0.34 11.24
N ARG A 114 -5.77 -0.04 10.79
CA ARG A 114 -4.54 -0.20 11.59
C ARG A 114 -4.57 0.67 12.85
N ARG A 115 -5.04 1.92 12.75
CA ARG A 115 -5.19 2.83 13.89
C ARG A 115 -6.21 2.28 14.89
N ASN A 116 -7.37 1.81 14.44
CA ASN A 116 -8.39 1.20 15.29
C ASN A 116 -7.87 -0.05 16.01
N ALA A 117 -6.95 -0.77 15.38
CA ALA A 117 -6.27 -1.92 15.98
C ALA A 117 -5.13 -1.55 16.96
N GLY A 118 -4.94 -0.27 17.29
CA GLY A 118 -3.87 0.19 18.18
C GLY A 118 -2.46 0.00 17.59
N GLY A 119 -2.34 0.08 16.26
CA GLY A 119 -1.11 -0.26 15.54
C GLY A 119 -1.00 -1.74 15.17
N GLY A 120 -2.13 -2.46 15.14
CA GLY A 120 -2.22 -3.86 14.75
C GLY A 120 -1.53 -4.18 13.42
N LYS A 121 -1.05 -5.41 13.29
CA LYS A 121 -0.17 -5.80 12.18
C LYS A 121 -0.96 -6.07 10.91
N PHE A 122 -0.50 -5.50 9.81
CA PHE A 122 -0.95 -5.80 8.45
C PHE A 122 0.11 -6.67 7.79
N PHE A 123 -0.32 -7.65 7.01
CA PHE A 123 0.60 -8.55 6.32
C PHE A 123 0.25 -8.72 4.85
N ILE A 124 1.27 -8.88 4.01
CA ILE A 124 1.14 -9.62 2.77
C ILE A 124 1.34 -11.09 3.13
N ASN A 125 0.37 -11.93 2.78
CA ASN A 125 0.43 -13.38 3.01
C ASN A 125 0.80 -14.10 1.69
N PRO A 126 2.04 -14.61 1.55
CA PRO A 126 2.47 -15.29 0.32
C PRO A 126 1.70 -16.59 0.02
N GLN A 127 0.92 -17.13 0.95
CA GLN A 127 0.04 -18.28 0.69
C GLN A 127 -1.36 -17.89 0.23
N PHE A 128 -1.78 -16.65 0.45
CA PHE A 128 -3.04 -16.09 -0.04
C PHE A 128 -2.77 -15.46 -1.41
N GLN A 129 -2.97 -16.23 -2.48
CA GLN A 129 -2.62 -15.82 -3.84
C GLN A 129 -3.83 -15.28 -4.59
N ASN A 130 -3.63 -14.15 -5.26
CA ASN A 130 -4.50 -13.66 -6.32
C ASN A 130 -3.83 -13.99 -7.66
N VAL A 131 -4.46 -14.87 -8.44
CA VAL A 131 -3.95 -15.45 -9.70
C VAL A 131 -4.54 -14.75 -10.92
#